data_AF-A0AAW9J800-F1
#
_entry.id   AF-A0AAW9J800-F1
#
_cell.length_a   1.000
_cell.length_b   1.000
_cell.length_c   1.000
_cell.angle_alpha   90.00
_cell.angle_beta   90.00
_cell.angle_gamma   90.00
#
_symmetry.space_group_name_H-M   'P 1'
#
loop_
_entity.id
_entity.type
_entity.pdbx_description
1 polymer ?
#
loop_
_entity_poly.entity_id
_entity_poly.type
_entity_poly.pdbx_seq_one_letter_code
_entity_poly.pdbx_strand_id
1 'polypeptide(L)'
;TIHLAGDTITLVLTSMAVMYMTGRTPSFVLMLPFIFMLGVTMVAAPGVPGGGVMAALGILESMLGFGTLEKPIMIALHAAQDSFGTATNVTGDGAIAIIIDSVLNSNEVVAENLEELRVLE
;
A
#
# COMPACT_ATOMS: atom_id res chain seq x y z
N THR A 1 -7.06 -3.58 -7.82
CA THR A 1 -6.11 -2.60 -7.26
C THR A 1 -5.00 -3.37 -6.58
N ILE A 2 -3.82 -3.44 -7.19
CA ILE A 2 -2.64 -4.16 -6.62
C ILE A 2 -1.78 -3.18 -5.82
N HIS A 3 -1.81 -1.90 -6.18
CA HIS A 3 -1.08 -0.84 -5.50
C HIS A 3 -1.91 -0.28 -4.33
N LEU A 4 -1.78 -0.93 -3.17
CA LEU A 4 -2.40 -0.54 -1.89
C LEU A 4 -1.34 0.05 -0.93
N ALA A 5 -0.45 0.88 -1.46
CA ALA A 5 0.63 1.49 -0.68
C ALA A 5 0.07 2.40 0.42
N GLY A 6 -1.00 3.14 0.15
CA GLY A 6 -1.68 4.02 1.11
C GLY A 6 -2.25 3.26 2.31
N ASP A 7 -2.94 2.15 2.07
CA ASP A 7 -3.52 1.30 3.12
C ASP A 7 -2.42 0.64 3.95
N THR A 8 -1.36 0.19 3.29
CA THR A 8 -0.20 -0.41 3.97
C THR A 8 0.46 0.59 4.90
N ILE A 9 0.72 1.82 4.44
CA ILE A 9 1.35 2.87 5.24
C ILE A 9 0.46 3.27 6.42
N THR A 10 -0.82 3.53 6.17
CA THR A 10 -1.76 3.92 7.23
C THR A 10 -1.93 2.84 8.29
N LEU A 11 -2.01 1.56 7.90
CA LEU A 11 -2.10 0.44 8.85
C LEU A 11 -0.82 0.24 9.66
N VAL A 12 0.36 0.42 9.07
CA VAL A 12 1.62 0.35 9.81
C VAL A 12 1.72 1.49 10.83
N LEU A 13 1.42 2.73 10.42
CA LEU A 13 1.46 3.91 11.29
C LEU A 13 0.45 3.82 12.43
N THR A 14 -0.79 3.44 12.13
CA THR A 14 -1.84 3.29 13.16
C THR A 14 -1.54 2.14 14.11
N SER A 15 -0.99 1.03 13.63
CA SER A 15 -0.55 -0.06 14.49
C SER A 15 0.52 0.40 15.48
N MET A 16 1.53 1.15 15.01
CA MET A 16 2.54 1.73 15.88
C MET A 16 1.95 2.73 16.88
N ALA A 17 1.00 3.57 16.46
CA ALA A 17 0.31 4.50 17.34
C ALA A 17 -0.48 3.79 18.45
N VAL A 18 -1.24 2.75 18.10
CA VAL A 18 -2.00 1.94 19.08
C VAL A 18 -1.06 1.20 20.04
N MET A 19 0.09 0.73 19.56
CA MET A 19 1.12 0.16 20.43
C MET A 19 1.59 1.20 21.45
N TYR A 20 1.92 2.42 21.02
CA TYR A 20 2.32 3.48 21.95
C TYR A 20 1.20 3.86 22.94
N MET A 21 -0.06 3.91 22.50
CA MET A 21 -1.21 4.17 23.38
C MET A 21 -1.40 3.11 24.46
N THR A 22 -1.01 1.86 24.17
CA THR A 22 -1.09 0.71 25.10
C THR A 22 0.20 0.48 25.89
N GLY A 23 1.17 1.41 25.79
CA GLY A 23 2.45 1.31 26.51
C GLY A 23 3.44 0.31 25.91
N ARG A 24 3.19 -0.16 24.67
CA ARG A 24 4.06 -1.10 23.94
C ARG A 24 4.91 -0.32 22.95
N THR A 25 6.22 -0.52 22.98
CA THR A 25 7.12 0.11 22.00
C THR A 25 7.26 -0.77 20.77
N PRO A 26 6.89 -0.30 19.56
CA PRO A 26 7.15 -1.04 18.33
C PRO A 26 8.66 -1.21 18.12
N SER A 27 9.08 -2.46 17.92
CA SER A 27 10.47 -2.80 17.59
C SER A 27 10.59 -3.17 16.12
N PHE A 28 11.76 -2.94 15.54
CA PHE A 28 12.01 -3.30 14.14
C PHE A 28 11.78 -4.80 13.87
N VAL A 29 12.22 -5.65 14.79
CA VAL A 29 12.09 -7.12 14.68
C VAL A 29 10.61 -7.56 14.68
N LEU A 30 9.73 -6.83 15.38
CA LEU A 30 8.30 -7.11 15.37
C LEU A 30 7.61 -6.53 14.12
N MET A 31 7.94 -5.28 13.77
CA MET A 31 7.26 -4.57 12.68
C MET A 31 7.63 -5.08 11.29
N LEU A 32 8.88 -5.50 11.09
CA LEU A 32 9.35 -5.99 9.80
C LEU A 32 8.54 -7.18 9.25
N PRO A 33 8.37 -8.30 9.99
CA PRO A 33 7.55 -9.42 9.52
C PRO A 33 6.08 -9.02 9.35
N PHE A 34 5.57 -8.12 10.20
CA PHE A 34 4.21 -7.59 10.07
C PHE A 34 4.02 -6.84 8.74
N ILE A 35 4.96 -5.97 8.34
CA ILE A 35 4.93 -5.25 7.06
C ILE A 35 4.92 -6.22 5.87
N PHE A 36 5.76 -7.26 5.91
CA PHE A 36 5.80 -8.27 4.84
C PHE A 36 4.49 -9.03 4.72
N MET A 37 3.93 -9.49 5.85
CA MET A 37 2.64 -10.17 5.87
C MET A 37 1.50 -9.25 5.43
N LEU A 38 1.53 -7.98 5.85
CA LEU A 38 0.57 -6.98 5.42
C LEU A 38 0.61 -6.81 3.90
N GLY A 39 1.80 -6.75 3.29
CA GLY A 39 1.95 -6.69 1.83
C GLY A 39 1.29 -7.88 1.10
N VAL A 40 1.43 -9.09 1.64
CA VAL A 40 0.76 -10.30 1.10
C VAL A 40 -0.76 -10.22 1.30
N THR A 41 -1.21 -9.84 2.49
CA THR A 41 -2.63 -9.72 2.82
C THR A 41 -3.34 -8.67 1.95
N MET A 42 -2.65 -7.57 1.61
CA MET A 42 -3.22 -6.50 0.80
C MET A 42 -3.50 -6.90 -0.65
N VAL A 43 -2.89 -7.98 -1.16
CA VAL A 43 -3.25 -8.54 -2.48
C VAL A 43 -4.70 -9.03 -2.50
N ALA A 44 -5.20 -9.51 -1.36
CA ALA A 44 -6.56 -10.02 -1.21
C ALA A 44 -7.54 -8.98 -0.64
N ALA A 45 -7.09 -7.75 -0.36
CA ALA A 45 -7.95 -6.73 0.24
C ALA A 45 -9.01 -6.25 -0.77
N PRO A 46 -10.29 -6.17 -0.36
CA PRO A 46 -11.34 -5.66 -1.22
C PRO A 46 -11.18 -4.14 -1.41
N GLY A 47 -11.35 -3.64 -2.63
CA GLY A 47 -11.26 -2.21 -2.97
C GLY A 47 -12.48 -1.38 -2.53
N VAL A 48 -13.02 -1.66 -1.34
CA VAL A 48 -14.16 -0.96 -0.73
C VAL A 48 -13.68 -0.15 0.48
N PRO A 49 -14.39 0.93 0.89
CA PRO A 49 -14.01 1.71 2.07
C PRO A 49 -13.85 0.84 3.32
N GLY A 50 -12.72 0.97 4.02
CA GLY A 50 -12.36 0.13 5.18
C GLY A 50 -12.00 -1.32 4.86
N GLY A 51 -11.89 -1.72 3.59
CA GLY A 51 -11.52 -3.07 3.17
C GLY A 51 -10.13 -3.50 3.65
N GLY A 52 -9.17 -2.57 3.69
CA GLY A 52 -7.80 -2.80 4.15
C GLY A 52 -7.72 -3.22 5.62
N VAL A 53 -8.33 -2.45 6.54
CA VAL A 53 -8.30 -2.82 7.98
C VAL A 53 -9.03 -4.12 8.26
N MET A 54 -10.15 -4.38 7.57
CA MET A 54 -10.90 -5.62 7.74
C MET A 54 -10.11 -6.84 7.27
N ALA A 55 -9.33 -6.71 6.20
CA ALA A 55 -8.40 -7.75 5.75
C ALA A 55 -7.23 -7.96 6.74
N ALA A 56 -6.79 -6.88 7.41
CA ALA A 56 -5.66 -6.92 8.33
C ALA A 56 -6.00 -7.41 9.76
N LEU A 57 -7.28 -7.53 10.14
CA LEU A 57 -7.67 -7.89 11.53
C LEU A 57 -7.01 -9.19 12.03
N GLY A 58 -6.89 -10.21 11.17
CA GLY A 58 -6.28 -11.49 11.54
C GLY A 58 -4.77 -11.37 11.84
N ILE A 59 -4.05 -10.55 11.09
CA ILE A 59 -2.61 -10.34 11.31
C ILE A 59 -2.34 -9.35 12.45
N LEU A 60 -3.22 -8.37 12.68
CA LEU A 60 -3.17 -7.48 13.84
C LEU A 60 -3.30 -8.28 15.16
N GLU A 61 -4.20 -9.26 15.19
CA GLU A 61 -4.34 -10.18 16.33
C GLU A 61 -3.14 -11.12 16.47
N SER A 62 -2.84 -11.87 15.41
CA SER A 62 -1.86 -12.96 15.49
C SER A 62 -0.41 -12.50 15.60
N MET A 63 -0.06 -11.32 15.06
CA MET A 63 1.32 -10.83 15.05
C MET A 63 1.58 -9.73 16.08
N LEU A 64 0.64 -8.80 16.26
CA LEU A 64 0.80 -7.67 17.20
C LEU A 64 0.11 -7.92 18.55
N GLY A 65 -0.73 -8.96 18.64
CA GLY A 65 -1.48 -9.28 19.86
C GLY A 65 -2.58 -8.27 20.15
N PHE A 66 -3.17 -7.68 19.11
CA PHE A 66 -4.28 -6.73 19.27
C PHE A 66 -5.55 -7.48 19.64
N GLY A 67 -6.13 -7.11 20.78
CA GLY A 67 -7.29 -7.77 21.37
C GLY A 67 -8.57 -6.97 21.20
N THR A 68 -9.45 -7.08 22.19
CA THR A 68 -10.78 -6.47 22.19
C THR A 68 -10.76 -4.95 22.32
N LEU A 69 -9.66 -4.37 22.82
CA LEU A 69 -9.50 -2.92 22.96
C LEU A 69 -8.83 -2.31 21.72
N GLU A 70 -7.76 -2.94 21.22
CA GLU A 70 -6.92 -2.40 20.15
C GLU A 70 -7.60 -2.51 18.78
N LYS A 71 -8.33 -3.60 18.50
CA LYS A 71 -9.00 -3.80 17.20
C LYS A 71 -10.05 -2.71 16.89
N PRO A 72 -10.97 -2.35 17.80
CA PRO A 72 -11.89 -1.24 17.54
C PRO A 72 -11.18 0.10 17.34
N ILE A 73 -10.10 0.36 18.09
CA ILE A 73 -9.29 1.58 17.93
C ILE A 73 -8.63 1.59 16.54
N MET A 74 -8.11 0.47 16.07
CA MET A 74 -7.56 0.35 14.71
C MET A 74 -8.60 0.62 13.63
N ILE A 75 -9.80 0.07 13.76
CA ILE A 75 -10.90 0.32 12.81
C ILE A 75 -11.26 1.81 12.80
N ALA A 76 -11.39 2.44 13.97
CA ALA A 76 -11.73 3.85 14.10
C ALA A 76 -10.64 4.76 13.52
N LEU A 77 -9.36 4.50 13.86
CA LEU A 77 -8.23 5.27 13.35
C LEU A 77 -8.07 5.12 11.85
N HIS A 78 -8.22 3.90 11.32
CA HIS A 78 -8.16 3.65 9.89
C HIS A 78 -9.30 4.34 9.16
N ALA A 79 -10.54 4.20 9.63
CA ALA A 79 -11.69 4.89 9.03
C ALA A 79 -11.52 6.42 8.99
N ALA A 80 -10.90 7.01 10.02
CA ALA A 80 -10.62 8.44 10.06
C ALA A 80 -9.61 8.92 9.00
N GLN A 81 -8.78 8.04 8.45
CA GLN A 81 -7.70 8.39 7.51
C GLN A 81 -7.75 7.63 6.17
N ASP A 82 -8.73 6.75 5.98
CA ASP A 82 -8.90 5.90 4.80
C ASP A 82 -8.95 6.73 3.50
N SER A 83 -9.51 7.94 3.58
CA SER A 83 -9.56 8.88 2.47
C SER A 83 -8.17 9.32 1.98
N PHE A 84 -7.20 9.51 2.88
CA PHE A 84 -5.82 9.83 2.51
C PHE A 84 -5.09 8.62 1.90
N GLY A 85 -5.32 7.42 2.46
CA GLY A 85 -4.80 6.18 1.90
C GLY A 85 -5.30 5.94 0.47
N THR A 86 -6.62 6.06 0.27
CA THR A 86 -7.27 5.95 -1.04
C THR A 86 -6.75 6.99 -2.03
N ALA A 87 -6.62 8.26 -1.62
CA ALA A 87 -6.08 9.31 -2.48
C ALA A 87 -4.65 8.99 -2.94
N THR A 88 -3.81 8.50 -2.02
CA THR A 88 -2.43 8.10 -2.33
C THR A 88 -2.38 6.95 -3.33
N ASN A 89 -3.27 5.96 -3.21
CA ASN A 89 -3.36 4.85 -4.15
C ASN A 89 -3.73 5.36 -5.56
N VAL A 90 -4.76 6.21 -5.67
CA VAL A 90 -5.20 6.79 -6.95
C VAL A 90 -4.12 7.66 -7.60
N THR A 91 -3.48 8.54 -6.83
CA THR A 91 -2.39 9.39 -7.35
C THR A 91 -1.17 8.58 -7.75
N GLY A 92 -0.82 7.54 -6.98
CA GLY A 92 0.28 6.63 -7.31
C GLY A 92 0.05 5.88 -8.63
N ASP A 93 -1.16 5.35 -8.83
CA ASP A 93 -1.54 4.70 -10.09
C ASP A 93 -1.47 5.66 -11.28
N GLY A 94 -1.90 6.92 -11.10
CA GLY A 94 -1.77 7.97 -12.12
C GLY A 94 -0.31 8.30 -12.46
N ALA A 95 0.56 8.37 -11.44
CA ALA A 95 1.99 8.60 -11.65
C ALA A 95 2.65 7.44 -12.42
N ILE A 96 2.31 6.19 -12.08
CA ILE A 96 2.79 5.01 -12.80
C ILE A 96 2.34 5.03 -14.26
N ALA A 97 1.09 5.41 -14.53
CA ALA A 97 0.58 5.53 -15.89
C ALA A 97 1.37 6.53 -16.74
N ILE A 98 1.68 7.72 -16.18
CA ILE A 98 2.50 8.74 -16.86
C ILE A 98 3.92 8.24 -17.14
N ILE A 99 4.53 7.52 -16.19
CA ILE A 99 5.87 6.96 -16.36
C ILE A 99 5.89 5.91 -17.48
N ILE A 100 4.91 5.01 -17.50
CA ILE A 100 4.80 3.96 -18.53
C ILE A 100 4.59 4.60 -19.91
N ASP A 101 3.70 5.59 -20.01
CA ASP A 101 3.46 6.32 -21.26
C ASP A 101 4.74 6.98 -21.80
N SER A 102 5.51 7.65 -20.95
CA SER A 102 6.79 8.25 -21.32
C SER A 102 7.81 7.23 -21.82
N VAL A 103 7.90 6.06 -21.18
CA VAL A 103 8.84 5.00 -21.57
C VAL A 103 8.44 4.36 -22.91
N LEU A 104 7.15 4.13 -23.13
CA LEU A 104 6.65 3.55 -24.39
C LEU A 104 6.83 4.50 -25.57
N ASN A 105 6.46 5.77 -25.40
CA ASN A 105 6.67 6.80 -26.43
C ASN A 105 8.15 6.96 -26.80
N SER A 106 9.05 6.85 -25.82
CA SER A 106 10.50 6.88 -26.08
C SER A 106 10.97 5.69 -26.93
N ASN A 107 10.39 4.51 -26.73
CA ASN A 107 10.73 3.30 -27.48
C ASN A 107 10.18 3.34 -28.92
N GLU A 108 8.99 3.91 -29.14
CA GLU A 108 8.43 4.10 -30.48
C GLU A 108 9.30 5.04 -31.33
N VAL A 109 9.73 6.18 -30.76
CA VAL A 109 10.62 7.13 -31.44
C VAL A 109 11.96 6.46 -31.81
N VAL A 110 12.50 5.60 -30.96
CA VAL A 110 13.74 4.85 -31.27
C VAL A 110 13.49 3.85 -32.40
N ALA A 111 12.34 3.17 -32.43
CA ALA A 111 12.01 2.22 -33.47
C ALA A 111 11.82 2.89 -34.85
N GLU A 112 11.11 4.02 -34.93
CA GLU A 112 10.96 4.78 -36.18
C GLU A 112 12.31 5.26 -36.72
N ASN A 113 13.18 5.81 -35.87
CA ASN A 113 14.51 6.27 -36.29
C ASN A 113 15.38 5.12 -36.85
N LEU A 114 15.25 3.91 -36.29
CA LEU A 114 15.97 2.72 -36.77
C LEU A 114 15.40 2.18 -38.10
N GLU A 115 14.08 2.30 -38.33
CA GLU A 115 13.49 1.99 -39.63
C GLU A 115 13.91 3.00 -40.70
N GLU A 116 13.90 4.31 -40.42
CA GLU A 116 14.39 5.32 -41.37
C GLU A 116 15.86 5.08 -41.76
N LEU A 117 16.72 4.77 -40.79
CA LEU A 117 18.13 4.43 -41.05
C LEU A 117 18.29 3.18 -41.94
N ARG A 118 17.43 2.18 -41.80
CA ARG A 118 17.46 0.95 -42.61
C ARG A 118 16.95 1.13 -44.03
N VAL A 119 16.08 2.11 -44.29
CA VAL A 119 15.57 2.39 -45.64
C VAL A 119 16.58 3.22 -46.44
N LEU A 120 17.57 3.82 -45.77
CA LEU A 120 18.64 4.62 -46.38
C LEU A 120 19.92 3.83 -46.73
N GLU A 121 20.03 2.56 -46.30
CA GLU A 121 21.10 1.61 -46.68
C GLU A 121 20.68 0.68 -47.84
#